data_AF-A0A0W0YPH1-F1
#
_entry.id   AF-A0A0W0YPH1-F1
#
_cell.length_a   1.000
_cell.length_b   1.000
_cell.length_c   1.000
_cell.angle_alpha   90.00
_cell.angle_beta   90.00
_cell.angle_gamma   90.00
#
_symmetry.space_group_name_H-M   'P 1'
#
loop_
_entity.id
_entity.type
_entity.pdbx_description
1 polymer ?
#
loop_
_entity_poly.entity_id
_entity_poly.type
_entity_poly.pdbx_seq_one_letter_code
_entity_poly.pdbx_strand_id
1 'polypeptide(L)'
;MTIHIEPLELSLRLMFQGILPKQDNRINYSEAKFALKKQFGYDFTVSQIDLIINFILILRLKTQEPETYLEGDEQLDTYTTSLGDDFKQQIESIIQRKLTTPQFKQLIITINDLMYIQNDRINNTASPYEQKSIYCSNDQYAATQSELSALFKRVLTKQEFHIFLESWFYYMSLAQDASDIDNRYKEQLNELKADLAIAINSTKKKISAYNRISNQIKSLERFPHHDLKTYEYSQHEEQKQLTFCEKELARLNQSNGHELNVHKLREQAYFAILFCAETLGLSAPNQRKYGNPLLTVLKVMLNINEEEKDLENIKICLSQIYQKYVRFKKSDGVRDVYEDLICKARANPDCYVTLSNINRDFRSLLLPLTLQPKISINSDPAL
;
A
#
# COMPACT_ATOMS: atom_id res chain seq x y z
N MET A 1 -27.32 15.03 -13.33
CA MET A 1 -26.56 14.64 -12.13
C MET A 1 -25.10 14.90 -12.45
N THR A 2 -24.54 16.02 -12.01
CA THR A 2 -23.16 16.41 -12.31
C THR A 2 -22.22 15.57 -11.44
N ILE A 3 -21.55 14.59 -12.05
CA ILE A 3 -20.44 13.89 -11.40
C ILE A 3 -19.31 14.93 -11.28
N HIS A 4 -19.11 15.47 -10.08
CA HIS A 4 -18.03 16.42 -9.83
C HIS A 4 -16.70 15.66 -9.73
N ILE A 5 -15.74 16.09 -10.55
CA ILE A 5 -14.53 15.36 -10.96
C ILE A 5 -13.47 15.28 -9.84
N GLU A 6 -13.56 16.11 -8.79
CA GLU A 6 -12.41 16.38 -7.91
C GLU A 6 -12.07 15.27 -6.89
N PRO A 7 -13.03 14.69 -6.14
CA PRO A 7 -12.71 13.56 -5.25
C PRO A 7 -12.27 12.31 -6.01
N LEU A 8 -12.83 12.12 -7.22
CA LEU A 8 -12.45 11.03 -8.13
C LEU A 8 -11.02 11.24 -8.68
N GLU A 9 -10.70 12.45 -9.14
CA GLU A 9 -9.36 12.81 -9.61
C GLU A 9 -8.30 12.63 -8.52
N LEU A 10 -8.60 13.08 -7.30
CA LEU A 10 -7.73 12.87 -6.14
C LEU A 10 -7.54 11.37 -5.86
N SER A 11 -8.63 10.60 -5.81
CA SER A 11 -8.58 9.16 -5.54
C SER A 11 -7.74 8.43 -6.59
N LEU A 12 -7.93 8.73 -7.87
CA LEU A 12 -7.12 8.20 -8.97
C LEU A 12 -5.66 8.57 -8.82
N ARG A 13 -5.35 9.84 -8.53
CA ARG A 13 -3.98 10.31 -8.31
C ARG A 13 -3.31 9.57 -7.15
N LEU A 14 -3.99 9.42 -6.01
CA LEU A 14 -3.48 8.71 -4.84
C LEU A 14 -3.30 7.21 -5.12
N MET A 15 -4.18 6.59 -5.90
CA MET A 15 -4.02 5.20 -6.37
C MET A 15 -2.78 5.05 -7.27
N PHE A 16 -2.56 5.95 -8.23
CA PHE A 16 -1.36 5.93 -9.07
C PHE A 16 -0.06 6.17 -8.29
N GLN A 17 -0.14 6.93 -7.20
CA GLN A 17 0.97 7.14 -6.27
C GLN A 17 1.18 5.97 -5.29
N GLY A 18 0.30 4.95 -5.30
CA GLY A 18 0.35 3.81 -4.37
C GLY A 18 -0.02 4.17 -2.92
N ILE A 19 -0.70 5.30 -2.71
CA ILE A 19 -1.08 5.81 -1.39
C ILE A 19 -2.43 5.23 -0.94
N LEU A 20 -3.39 5.19 -1.86
CA LEU A 20 -4.60 4.41 -1.67
C LEU A 20 -4.37 3.00 -2.23
N PRO A 21 -4.91 1.95 -1.58
CA PRO A 21 -4.97 0.65 -2.22
C PRO A 21 -5.70 0.83 -3.54
N LYS A 22 -5.21 0.19 -4.61
CA LYS A 22 -6.00 0.05 -5.85
C LYS A 22 -7.34 -0.50 -5.40
N GLN A 23 -8.43 0.21 -5.68
CA GLN A 23 -9.76 -0.20 -5.24
C GLN A 23 -10.13 -1.54 -5.88
N ASP A 24 -9.74 -2.63 -5.23
CA ASP A 24 -10.12 -3.98 -5.63
C ASP A 24 -10.11 -4.91 -4.40
N ASN A 25 -10.88 -4.52 -3.38
CA ASN A 25 -11.47 -5.52 -2.45
C ASN A 25 -12.61 -6.30 -3.11
N ARG A 26 -12.82 -6.14 -4.42
CA ARG A 26 -13.87 -6.80 -5.17
C ARG A 26 -13.49 -8.24 -5.53
N ILE A 27 -12.26 -8.67 -5.26
CA ILE A 27 -11.79 -10.01 -5.55
C ILE A 27 -11.09 -10.62 -4.34
N ASN A 28 -11.58 -11.78 -3.92
CA ASN A 28 -10.86 -12.71 -3.07
C ASN A 28 -9.86 -13.46 -3.96
N TYR A 29 -8.60 -13.01 -3.97
CA TYR A 29 -7.51 -13.60 -4.73
C TYR A 29 -7.24 -15.04 -4.33
N SER A 30 -7.48 -15.45 -3.08
CA SER A 30 -7.37 -16.86 -2.68
C SER A 30 -8.39 -17.72 -3.44
N GLU A 31 -9.65 -17.28 -3.50
CA GLU A 31 -10.71 -17.96 -4.26
C GLU A 31 -10.45 -17.90 -5.77
N ALA A 32 -10.03 -16.74 -6.28
CA ALA A 32 -9.72 -16.54 -7.70
C ALA A 32 -8.60 -17.47 -8.16
N LYS A 33 -7.49 -17.52 -7.41
CA LYS A 33 -6.37 -18.42 -7.69
C LYS A 33 -6.80 -19.88 -7.66
N PHE A 34 -7.62 -20.27 -6.69
CA PHE A 34 -8.16 -21.64 -6.62
C PHE A 34 -9.04 -21.98 -7.82
N ALA A 35 -9.98 -21.10 -8.19
CA ALA A 35 -10.88 -21.29 -9.33
C ALA A 35 -10.10 -21.37 -10.65
N LEU A 36 -9.18 -20.44 -10.88
CA LEU A 36 -8.32 -20.40 -12.06
C LEU A 36 -7.42 -21.64 -12.14
N LYS A 37 -6.82 -22.08 -11.02
CA LYS A 37 -6.03 -23.31 -10.99
C LYS A 37 -6.86 -24.54 -11.33
N LYS A 38 -8.06 -24.66 -10.74
CA LYS A 38 -8.99 -25.76 -11.00
C LYS A 38 -9.38 -25.83 -12.48
N GLN A 39 -9.57 -24.67 -13.11
CA GLN A 39 -10.07 -24.58 -14.47
C GLN A 39 -8.97 -24.72 -15.54
N PHE A 40 -7.79 -24.16 -15.30
CA PHE A 40 -6.72 -24.08 -16.29
C PHE A 40 -5.53 -25.01 -15.99
N GLY A 41 -5.45 -25.56 -14.78
CA GLY A 41 -4.41 -26.52 -14.37
C GLY A 41 -3.06 -25.90 -14.06
N TYR A 42 -2.97 -24.58 -13.88
CA TYR A 42 -1.74 -23.89 -13.48
C TYR A 42 -2.04 -22.72 -12.54
N ASP A 43 -1.01 -22.32 -11.79
CA ASP A 43 -1.10 -21.26 -10.80
C ASP A 43 -1.04 -19.89 -11.48
N PHE A 44 -1.93 -18.99 -11.06
CA PHE A 44 -1.90 -17.58 -11.41
C PHE A 44 -1.38 -16.78 -10.22
N THR A 45 -0.54 -15.78 -10.49
CA THR A 45 -0.09 -14.81 -9.48
C THR A 45 -1.13 -13.70 -9.30
N VAL A 46 -1.14 -13.04 -8.13
CA VAL A 46 -1.97 -11.86 -7.88
C VAL A 46 -1.77 -10.79 -8.97
N SER A 47 -0.52 -10.55 -9.38
CA SER A 47 -0.19 -9.55 -10.40
C SER A 47 -0.75 -9.90 -11.79
N GLN A 48 -0.77 -11.18 -12.15
CA GLN A 48 -1.39 -11.62 -13.40
C GLN A 48 -2.90 -11.41 -13.38
N ILE A 49 -3.55 -11.77 -12.28
CA ILE A 49 -4.99 -11.55 -12.10
C ILE A 49 -5.32 -10.04 -12.17
N ASP A 50 -4.57 -9.20 -11.44
CA ASP A 50 -4.69 -7.73 -11.48
C ASP A 50 -4.62 -7.17 -12.89
N LEU A 51 -3.63 -7.60 -13.67
CA LEU A 51 -3.46 -7.11 -15.02
C LEU A 51 -4.65 -7.49 -15.89
N ILE A 52 -5.11 -8.74 -15.81
CA ILE A 52 -6.28 -9.20 -16.58
C ILE A 52 -7.55 -8.42 -16.18
N ILE A 53 -7.76 -8.14 -14.89
CA ILE A 53 -8.87 -7.28 -14.41
C ILE A 53 -8.78 -5.89 -15.03
N ASN A 54 -7.61 -5.24 -14.92
CA ASN A 54 -7.40 -3.90 -15.47
C ASN A 54 -7.69 -3.87 -16.97
N PHE A 55 -7.27 -4.92 -17.68
CA PHE A 55 -7.61 -5.09 -19.07
C PHE A 55 -9.13 -5.15 -19.28
N ILE A 56 -9.85 -6.03 -18.60
CA ILE A 56 -11.33 -6.13 -18.69
C ILE A 56 -12.01 -4.79 -18.41
N LEU A 57 -11.56 -4.05 -17.39
CA LEU A 57 -12.11 -2.73 -17.04
C LEU A 57 -11.88 -1.70 -18.16
N ILE A 58 -10.67 -1.66 -18.74
CA ILE A 58 -10.36 -0.78 -19.89
C ILE A 58 -11.26 -1.11 -21.08
N LEU A 59 -11.59 -2.39 -21.30
CA LEU A 59 -12.49 -2.80 -22.36
C LEU A 59 -13.90 -2.26 -22.16
N ARG A 60 -14.47 -2.42 -20.97
CA ARG A 60 -15.80 -1.89 -20.62
C ARG A 60 -15.88 -0.37 -20.79
N LEU A 61 -14.81 0.35 -20.43
CA LEU A 61 -14.73 1.80 -20.59
C LEU A 61 -14.74 2.24 -22.06
N LYS A 62 -14.06 1.48 -22.95
CA LYS A 62 -14.00 1.80 -24.38
C LYS A 62 -15.33 1.55 -25.09
N THR A 63 -16.18 0.68 -24.55
CA THR A 63 -17.45 0.30 -25.17
C THR A 63 -18.64 1.12 -24.68
N GLN A 64 -18.41 2.10 -23.78
CA GLN A 64 -19.43 3.02 -23.23
C GLN A 64 -20.60 2.34 -22.51
N GLU A 65 -20.44 1.09 -22.08
CA GLU A 65 -21.39 0.42 -21.18
C GLU A 65 -20.72 0.13 -19.83
N PRO A 66 -20.65 1.12 -18.92
CA PRO A 66 -19.95 0.98 -17.64
C PRO A 66 -20.63 0.05 -16.64
N GLU A 67 -21.87 -0.39 -16.91
CA GLU A 67 -22.73 -1.10 -15.94
C GLU A 67 -23.24 -2.47 -16.39
N THR A 68 -22.97 -2.93 -17.63
CA THR A 68 -23.41 -4.26 -18.05
C THR A 68 -22.49 -5.34 -17.45
N TYR A 69 -23.07 -6.22 -16.63
CA TYR A 69 -22.54 -7.57 -16.44
C TYR A 69 -22.31 -8.13 -17.84
N LEU A 70 -21.11 -8.68 -18.13
CA LEU A 70 -20.90 -9.42 -19.37
C LEU A 70 -21.73 -10.71 -19.29
N GLU A 71 -23.01 -10.63 -19.62
CA GLU A 71 -23.96 -11.74 -19.54
C GLU A 71 -23.80 -12.57 -20.81
N GLY A 72 -23.25 -13.78 -20.64
CA GLY A 72 -23.26 -14.81 -21.66
C GLY A 72 -22.19 -14.70 -22.77
N ASP A 73 -22.04 -15.80 -23.50
CA ASP A 73 -21.08 -15.97 -24.59
C ASP A 73 -21.26 -14.92 -25.71
N GLU A 74 -22.46 -14.42 -25.98
CA GLU A 74 -22.73 -13.49 -27.09
C GLU A 74 -22.13 -12.09 -26.89
N GLN A 75 -22.20 -11.55 -25.67
CA GLN A 75 -21.56 -10.28 -25.35
C GLN A 75 -20.04 -10.43 -25.39
N LEU A 76 -19.51 -11.48 -24.77
CA LEU A 76 -18.07 -11.79 -24.78
C LEU A 76 -17.53 -12.02 -26.19
N ASP A 77 -18.32 -12.62 -27.08
CA ASP A 77 -17.97 -12.85 -28.48
C ASP A 77 -17.92 -11.54 -29.28
N THR A 78 -18.86 -10.63 -29.02
CA THR A 78 -18.84 -9.28 -29.60
C THR A 78 -17.60 -8.51 -29.13
N TYR A 79 -17.27 -8.59 -27.83
CA TYR A 79 -16.11 -7.91 -27.24
C TYR A 79 -14.77 -8.49 -27.70
N THR A 80 -14.62 -9.82 -27.70
CA THR A 80 -13.39 -10.50 -28.13
C THR A 80 -13.13 -10.37 -29.63
N THR A 81 -14.18 -10.28 -30.45
CA THR A 81 -14.06 -10.00 -31.89
C THR A 81 -13.60 -8.57 -32.17
N SER A 82 -14.07 -7.59 -31.37
CA SER A 82 -13.72 -6.17 -31.56
C SER A 82 -12.25 -5.82 -31.24
N LEU A 83 -11.58 -6.64 -30.44
CA LEU A 83 -10.22 -6.36 -29.93
C LEU A 83 -9.12 -7.10 -30.69
N GLY A 84 -9.48 -8.06 -31.54
CA GLY A 84 -8.54 -8.83 -32.35
C GLY A 84 -7.55 -9.68 -31.56
N ASP A 85 -6.62 -10.30 -32.27
CA ASP A 85 -5.60 -11.19 -31.70
C ASP A 85 -4.61 -10.46 -30.75
N ASP A 86 -4.47 -9.14 -30.88
CA ASP A 86 -3.56 -8.32 -30.05
C ASP A 86 -3.89 -8.42 -28.56
N PHE A 87 -5.18 -8.42 -28.21
CA PHE A 87 -5.60 -8.50 -26.81
C PHE A 87 -5.29 -9.87 -26.21
N LYS A 88 -5.57 -10.93 -26.98
CA LYS A 88 -5.20 -12.29 -26.61
C LYS A 88 -3.69 -12.43 -26.43
N GLN A 89 -2.89 -11.88 -27.34
CA GLN A 89 -1.42 -11.92 -27.25
C GLN A 89 -0.89 -11.21 -26.00
N GLN A 90 -1.49 -10.08 -25.60
CA GLN A 90 -1.12 -9.40 -24.37
C GLN A 90 -1.39 -10.25 -23.13
N ILE A 91 -2.56 -10.89 -23.07
CA ILE A 91 -2.91 -11.80 -21.96
C ILE A 91 -1.98 -13.01 -21.95
N GLU A 92 -1.70 -13.62 -23.10
CA GLU A 92 -0.76 -14.73 -23.25
C GLU A 92 0.66 -14.35 -22.79
N SER A 93 1.11 -13.13 -23.04
CA SER A 93 2.39 -12.59 -22.56
C SER A 93 2.42 -12.47 -21.04
N ILE A 94 1.34 -11.97 -20.43
CA ILE A 94 1.21 -11.80 -18.96
C ILE A 94 1.25 -13.15 -18.24
N ILE A 95 0.50 -14.13 -18.75
CA ILE A 95 0.47 -15.48 -18.17
C ILE A 95 1.62 -16.37 -18.66
N GLN A 96 2.45 -15.85 -19.57
CA GLN A 96 3.57 -16.53 -20.22
C GLN A 96 3.17 -17.88 -20.85
N ARG A 97 1.99 -17.92 -21.46
CA ARG A 97 1.40 -19.15 -21.98
C ARG A 97 0.44 -18.87 -23.12
N LYS A 98 0.50 -19.70 -24.17
CA LYS A 98 -0.48 -19.67 -25.27
C LYS A 98 -1.80 -20.27 -24.84
N LEU A 99 -2.90 -19.65 -25.27
CA LEU A 99 -4.27 -20.07 -25.02
C LEU A 99 -4.96 -20.43 -26.33
N THR A 100 -5.75 -21.50 -26.32
CA THR A 100 -6.74 -21.69 -27.38
C THR A 100 -7.81 -20.61 -27.27
N THR A 101 -8.51 -20.28 -28.36
CA THR A 101 -9.59 -19.29 -28.31
C THR A 101 -10.67 -19.63 -27.28
N PRO A 102 -11.11 -20.90 -27.13
CA PRO A 102 -12.01 -21.29 -26.04
C PRO A 102 -11.42 -21.04 -24.64
N GLN A 103 -10.14 -21.37 -24.41
CA GLN A 103 -9.47 -21.13 -23.13
C GLN A 103 -9.38 -19.64 -22.79
N PHE A 104 -9.10 -18.82 -23.80
CA PHE A 104 -9.04 -17.38 -23.66
C PHE A 104 -10.40 -16.78 -23.27
N LYS A 105 -11.48 -17.11 -24.01
CA LYS A 105 -12.83 -16.66 -23.68
C LYS A 105 -13.23 -17.06 -22.26
N GLN A 106 -12.97 -18.32 -21.92
CA GLN A 106 -13.27 -18.85 -20.60
C GLN A 106 -12.50 -18.14 -19.47
N LEU A 107 -11.24 -17.75 -19.70
CA LEU A 107 -10.45 -16.99 -18.71
C LEU A 107 -11.09 -15.64 -18.41
N ILE A 108 -11.53 -14.92 -19.45
CA ILE A 108 -12.19 -13.63 -19.29
C ILE A 108 -13.52 -13.78 -18.55
N ILE A 109 -14.34 -14.77 -18.91
CA ILE A 109 -15.60 -15.08 -18.20
C ILE A 109 -15.34 -15.35 -16.72
N THR A 110 -14.40 -16.25 -16.41
CA THR A 110 -14.12 -16.64 -15.02
C THR A 110 -13.66 -15.45 -14.18
N ILE A 111 -12.79 -14.58 -14.69
CA ILE A 111 -12.35 -13.37 -13.97
C ILE A 111 -13.49 -12.37 -13.84
N ASN A 112 -14.29 -12.19 -14.89
CA ASN A 112 -15.46 -11.33 -14.89
C ASN A 112 -16.52 -11.74 -13.86
N ASP A 113 -16.80 -13.04 -13.74
CA ASP A 113 -17.72 -13.60 -12.74
C ASP A 113 -17.18 -13.36 -11.32
N LEU A 114 -15.88 -13.56 -11.11
CA LEU A 114 -15.22 -13.29 -9.82
C LEU A 114 -15.30 -11.81 -9.43
N MET A 115 -15.24 -10.89 -10.39
CA MET A 115 -15.45 -9.45 -10.15
C MET A 115 -16.89 -9.11 -9.74
N TYR A 116 -17.90 -9.83 -10.25
CA TYR A 116 -19.32 -9.48 -10.03
C TYR A 116 -19.97 -10.21 -8.85
N ILE A 117 -19.69 -11.50 -8.64
CA ILE A 117 -20.23 -12.30 -7.51
C ILE A 117 -19.90 -11.65 -6.15
N GLN A 118 -18.83 -10.87 -6.10
CA GLN A 118 -18.41 -10.18 -4.88
C GLN A 118 -18.96 -8.75 -4.78
N ASN A 119 -19.38 -8.13 -5.88
CA ASN A 119 -20.05 -6.83 -5.87
C ASN A 119 -21.41 -6.91 -5.13
N ASP A 120 -22.15 -8.01 -5.30
CA ASP A 120 -23.41 -8.28 -4.57
C ASP A 120 -23.19 -8.64 -3.08
N ARG A 121 -22.03 -9.21 -2.73
CA ARG A 121 -21.69 -9.55 -1.33
C ARG A 121 -21.19 -8.35 -0.53
N ILE A 122 -20.50 -7.42 -1.18
CA ILE A 122 -19.92 -6.22 -0.55
C ILE A 122 -20.99 -5.18 -0.24
N ASN A 123 -22.08 -5.10 -1.02
CA ASN A 123 -23.22 -4.23 -0.71
C ASN A 123 -23.96 -4.57 0.60
N ASN A 124 -23.69 -5.74 1.20
CA ASN A 124 -24.36 -6.22 2.42
C ASN A 124 -23.44 -6.40 3.63
N THR A 125 -22.15 -6.06 3.51
CA THR A 125 -21.24 -6.06 4.66
C THR A 125 -20.67 -4.66 4.78
N ALA A 126 -21.10 -3.94 5.84
CA ALA A 126 -20.55 -2.65 6.24
C ALA A 126 -19.04 -2.79 6.34
N SER A 127 -18.38 -2.41 5.26
CA SER A 127 -16.96 -2.58 5.08
C SER A 127 -16.28 -1.54 5.97
N PRO A 128 -15.15 -1.83 6.64
CA PRO A 128 -14.36 -0.80 7.32
C PRO A 128 -13.94 0.35 6.37
N TYR A 129 -14.05 0.12 5.06
CA TYR A 129 -13.91 1.10 3.99
C TYR A 129 -14.99 2.20 3.99
N GLU A 130 -16.10 2.05 4.72
CA GLU A 130 -17.08 3.13 4.92
C GLU A 130 -16.48 4.32 5.69
N GLN A 131 -15.44 4.13 6.51
CA GLN A 131 -14.71 5.27 7.10
C GLN A 131 -13.81 6.01 6.11
N LYS A 132 -13.43 5.40 4.97
CA LYS A 132 -12.77 6.11 3.86
C LYS A 132 -13.76 6.92 3.01
N SER A 133 -15.07 6.72 3.18
CA SER A 133 -16.10 7.45 2.44
C SER A 133 -16.29 8.90 2.88
N ILE A 134 -15.75 9.29 4.05
CA ILE A 134 -15.97 10.62 4.65
C ILE A 134 -15.48 11.77 3.74
N TYR A 135 -14.55 11.51 2.80
CA TYR A 135 -14.09 12.52 1.82
C TYR A 135 -14.37 12.15 0.36
N CYS A 136 -15.06 11.02 0.14
CA CYS A 136 -15.47 10.58 -1.20
C CYS A 136 -16.86 11.10 -1.59
N SER A 137 -17.63 11.62 -0.63
CA SER A 137 -18.82 12.41 -0.93
C SER A 137 -18.43 13.86 -1.24
N ASN A 138 -18.99 14.42 -2.32
CA ASN A 138 -18.70 15.79 -2.74
C ASN A 138 -19.03 16.81 -1.64
N ASP A 139 -20.10 16.56 -0.87
CA ASP A 139 -20.59 17.47 0.15
C ASP A 139 -19.63 17.55 1.34
N GLN A 140 -19.06 16.43 1.79
CA GLN A 140 -18.10 16.42 2.90
C GLN A 140 -16.72 16.93 2.47
N TYR A 141 -16.28 16.65 1.24
CA TYR A 141 -15.06 17.23 0.66
C TYR A 141 -15.15 18.77 0.68
N ALA A 142 -16.24 19.32 0.15
CA ALA A 142 -16.46 20.77 0.09
C ALA A 142 -16.65 21.40 1.48
N ALA A 143 -17.40 20.75 2.37
CA ALA A 143 -17.61 21.23 3.75
C ALA A 143 -16.28 21.30 4.51
N THR A 144 -15.46 20.24 4.44
CA THR A 144 -14.16 20.19 5.12
C THR A 144 -13.18 21.21 4.54
N GLN A 145 -13.12 21.35 3.21
CA GLN A 145 -12.30 22.38 2.59
C GLN A 145 -12.70 23.78 3.04
N SER A 146 -14.01 24.04 3.13
CA SER A 146 -14.57 25.31 3.59
C SER A 146 -14.22 25.59 5.05
N GLU A 147 -14.40 24.61 5.95
CA GLU A 147 -14.06 24.74 7.37
C GLU A 147 -12.58 24.97 7.61
N LEU A 148 -11.71 24.24 6.89
CA LEU A 148 -10.27 24.50 6.94
C LEU A 148 -9.96 25.90 6.40
N SER A 149 -10.50 26.29 5.26
CA SER A 149 -10.30 27.62 4.67
C SER A 149 -10.69 28.75 5.64
N ALA A 150 -11.80 28.59 6.35
CA ALA A 150 -12.24 29.53 7.38
C ALA A 150 -11.19 29.66 8.51
N LEU A 151 -10.59 28.55 8.94
CA LEU A 151 -9.54 28.53 9.95
C LEU A 151 -8.26 29.25 9.51
N PHE A 152 -7.87 29.09 8.24
CA PHE A 152 -6.72 29.78 7.65
C PHE A 152 -7.02 31.25 7.28
N LYS A 153 -8.28 31.69 7.42
CA LYS A 153 -8.76 33.02 7.00
C LYS A 153 -8.50 33.33 5.52
N ARG A 154 -8.42 32.28 4.69
CA ARG A 154 -8.28 32.35 3.24
C ARG A 154 -8.77 31.05 2.61
N VAL A 155 -9.17 31.12 1.34
CA VAL A 155 -9.47 29.91 0.58
C VAL A 155 -8.20 29.09 0.40
N LEU A 156 -8.20 27.86 0.89
CA LEU A 156 -7.13 26.91 0.57
C LEU A 156 -7.24 26.52 -0.89
N THR A 157 -6.10 26.54 -1.59
CA THR A 157 -6.03 25.99 -2.93
C THR A 157 -6.31 24.49 -2.90
N LYS A 158 -6.77 23.94 -4.03
CA LYS A 158 -7.00 22.50 -4.21
C LYS A 158 -5.75 21.70 -3.83
N GLN A 159 -4.59 22.18 -4.23
CA GLN A 159 -3.29 21.57 -3.95
C GLN A 159 -2.97 21.51 -2.45
N GLU A 160 -3.22 22.61 -1.72
CA GLU A 160 -3.01 22.65 -0.27
C GLU A 160 -3.96 21.74 0.48
N PHE A 161 -5.24 21.70 0.07
CA PHE A 161 -6.21 20.79 0.68
C PHE A 161 -5.89 19.32 0.39
N HIS A 162 -5.50 19.01 -0.85
CA HIS A 162 -5.07 17.67 -1.25
C HIS A 162 -3.88 17.15 -0.45
N ILE A 163 -2.99 18.02 0.02
CA ILE A 163 -1.85 17.63 0.86
C ILE A 163 -2.29 17.07 2.23
N PHE A 164 -3.34 17.64 2.83
CA PHE A 164 -3.93 17.11 4.06
C PHE A 164 -4.49 15.71 3.83
N LEU A 165 -5.29 15.56 2.77
CA LEU A 165 -5.91 14.30 2.41
C LEU A 165 -4.88 13.23 2.05
N GLU A 166 -3.89 13.56 1.22
CA GLU A 166 -2.81 12.65 0.85
C GLU A 166 -2.05 12.13 2.09
N SER A 167 -1.70 13.05 2.99
CA SER A 167 -0.96 12.69 4.22
C SER A 167 -1.80 11.84 5.17
N TRP A 168 -3.09 12.14 5.30
CA TRP A 168 -4.04 11.34 6.06
C TRP A 168 -4.18 9.93 5.47
N PHE A 169 -4.48 9.84 4.17
CA PHE A 169 -4.72 8.57 3.49
C PHE A 169 -3.49 7.68 3.46
N TYR A 170 -2.28 8.25 3.38
CA TYR A 170 -1.02 7.50 3.44
C TYR A 170 -0.91 6.71 4.74
N TYR A 171 -0.99 7.38 5.89
CA TYR A 171 -0.82 6.71 7.18
C TYR A 171 -2.01 5.83 7.56
N MET A 172 -3.23 6.24 7.21
CA MET A 172 -4.43 5.45 7.53
C MET A 172 -4.53 4.19 6.68
N SER A 173 -4.11 4.24 5.40
CA SER A 173 -4.03 3.02 4.57
C SER A 173 -2.93 2.09 5.08
N LEU A 174 -1.74 2.61 5.42
CA LEU A 174 -0.70 1.78 6.04
C LEU A 174 -1.14 1.17 7.38
N ALA A 175 -1.85 1.93 8.22
CA ALA A 175 -2.37 1.43 9.50
C ALA A 175 -3.41 0.33 9.29
N GLN A 176 -4.25 0.47 8.25
CA GLN A 176 -5.20 -0.55 7.84
C GLN A 176 -4.47 -1.80 7.39
N ASP A 177 -3.55 -1.69 6.44
CA ASP A 177 -2.76 -2.80 5.90
C ASP A 177 -1.99 -3.54 7.01
N ALA A 178 -1.49 -2.82 8.01
CA ALA A 178 -0.82 -3.40 9.17
C ALA A 178 -1.78 -4.11 10.16
N SER A 179 -3.05 -3.69 10.22
CA SER A 179 -4.07 -4.23 11.14
C SER A 179 -4.89 -5.38 10.56
N ASP A 180 -5.21 -5.30 9.27
CA ASP A 180 -5.97 -6.26 8.51
C ASP A 180 -5.41 -6.22 7.09
N ILE A 181 -4.43 -7.09 6.85
CA ILE A 181 -3.79 -7.22 5.55
C ILE A 181 -4.88 -7.59 4.55
N ASP A 182 -5.09 -6.76 3.52
CA ASP A 182 -6.04 -7.07 2.47
C ASP A 182 -5.72 -8.43 1.82
N ASN A 183 -6.75 -9.10 1.28
CA ASN A 183 -6.56 -10.44 0.72
C ASN A 183 -5.49 -10.45 -0.40
N ARG A 184 -5.40 -9.35 -1.15
CA ARG A 184 -4.42 -9.11 -2.20
C ARG A 184 -2.98 -9.17 -1.68
N TYR A 185 -2.63 -8.38 -0.67
CA TYR A 185 -1.29 -8.33 -0.08
C TYR A 185 -0.99 -9.63 0.67
N LYS A 186 -1.98 -10.24 1.33
CA LYS A 186 -1.81 -11.54 1.98
C LYS A 186 -1.40 -12.61 0.97
N GLU A 187 -2.06 -12.67 -0.18
CA GLU A 187 -1.71 -13.59 -1.25
C GLU A 187 -0.35 -13.26 -1.90
N GLN A 188 -0.02 -11.99 -2.11
CA GLN A 188 1.32 -11.58 -2.58
C GLN A 188 2.43 -11.99 -1.61
N LEU A 189 2.19 -11.83 -0.30
CA LEU A 189 3.13 -12.25 0.73
C LEU A 189 3.31 -13.77 0.73
N ASN A 190 2.22 -14.53 0.53
CA ASN A 190 2.28 -15.98 0.40
C ASN A 190 3.08 -16.41 -0.85
N GLU A 191 2.86 -15.75 -1.99
CA GLU A 191 3.63 -15.98 -3.23
C GLU A 191 5.11 -15.73 -3.01
N LEU A 192 5.48 -14.57 -2.46
CA LEU A 192 6.87 -14.23 -2.17
C LEU A 192 7.54 -15.22 -1.22
N LYS A 193 6.82 -15.67 -0.18
CA LYS A 193 7.31 -16.70 0.75
C LYS A 193 7.54 -18.04 0.06
N ALA A 194 6.64 -18.45 -0.83
CA ALA A 194 6.78 -19.67 -1.61
C ALA A 194 7.99 -19.60 -2.54
N ASP A 195 8.16 -18.49 -3.27
CA ASP A 195 9.30 -18.28 -4.16
C ASP A 195 10.64 -18.27 -3.41
N LEU A 196 10.69 -17.59 -2.26
CA LEU A 196 11.87 -17.62 -1.39
C LEU A 196 12.18 -19.05 -0.89
N ALA A 197 11.16 -19.82 -0.50
CA ALA A 197 11.35 -21.21 -0.09
C ALA A 197 11.89 -22.09 -1.24
N ILE A 198 11.40 -21.89 -2.47
CA ILE A 198 11.92 -22.57 -3.67
C ILE A 198 13.38 -22.18 -3.92
N ALA A 199 13.70 -20.88 -3.86
CA ALA A 199 15.06 -20.38 -4.04
C ALA A 199 16.02 -20.97 -2.99
N ILE A 200 15.65 -20.95 -1.71
CA ILE A 200 16.42 -21.55 -0.62
C ILE A 200 16.71 -23.03 -0.89
N ASN A 201 15.68 -23.81 -1.28
CA ASN A 201 15.84 -25.22 -1.56
C ASN A 201 16.74 -25.47 -2.78
N SER A 202 16.63 -24.65 -3.83
CA SER A 202 17.47 -24.72 -5.02
C SER A 202 18.94 -24.43 -4.69
N THR A 203 19.20 -23.34 -3.94
CA THR A 203 20.55 -22.97 -3.50
C THR A 203 21.17 -24.01 -2.58
N LYS A 204 20.40 -24.60 -1.64
CA LYS A 204 20.86 -25.74 -0.81
C LYS A 204 21.31 -26.92 -1.65
N LYS A 205 20.57 -27.26 -2.72
CA LYS A 205 20.95 -28.34 -3.65
C LYS A 205 22.24 -28.00 -4.41
N LYS A 206 22.40 -26.76 -4.88
CA LYS A 206 23.64 -26.31 -5.53
C LYS A 206 24.86 -26.41 -4.61
N ILE A 207 24.76 -25.91 -3.37
CA ILE A 207 25.84 -26.00 -2.37
C ILE A 207 26.21 -27.47 -2.10
N SER A 208 25.21 -28.34 -1.98
CA SER A 208 25.43 -29.78 -1.81
C SER A 208 26.15 -30.40 -3.01
N ALA A 209 25.81 -29.99 -4.23
CA ALA A 209 26.49 -30.42 -5.45
C ALA A 209 27.95 -29.93 -5.50
N TYR A 210 28.21 -28.67 -5.13
CA TYR A 210 29.56 -28.12 -5.01
C TYR A 210 30.40 -28.91 -4.01
N ASN A 211 29.87 -29.20 -2.83
CA ASN A 211 30.55 -30.02 -1.83
C ASN A 211 30.91 -31.42 -2.36
N ARG A 212 29.96 -32.07 -3.05
CA ARG A 212 30.19 -33.39 -3.65
C ARG A 212 31.30 -33.35 -4.71
N ILE A 213 31.25 -32.37 -5.62
CA ILE A 213 32.25 -32.21 -6.69
C ILE A 213 33.62 -31.87 -6.09
N SER A 214 33.70 -30.96 -5.13
CA SER A 214 34.95 -30.61 -4.43
C SER A 214 35.59 -31.82 -3.76
N ASN A 215 34.78 -32.64 -3.07
CA ASN A 215 35.26 -33.89 -2.45
C ASN A 215 35.74 -34.90 -3.49
N GLN A 216 35.03 -35.05 -4.61
CA GLN A 216 35.44 -35.93 -5.72
C GLN A 216 36.76 -35.45 -6.34
N ILE A 217 36.91 -34.15 -6.62
CA ILE A 217 38.16 -33.57 -7.15
C ILE A 217 39.32 -33.80 -6.17
N LYS A 218 39.11 -33.55 -4.87
CA LYS A 218 40.13 -33.80 -3.82
C LYS A 218 40.54 -35.27 -3.73
N SER A 219 39.63 -36.20 -4.06
CA SER A 219 39.92 -37.64 -4.09
C SER A 219 40.66 -38.12 -5.35
N LEU A 220 40.79 -37.29 -6.38
CA LEU A 220 41.53 -37.64 -7.60
C LEU A 220 43.04 -37.46 -7.37
N GLU A 221 43.69 -38.51 -6.87
CA GLU A 221 45.13 -38.54 -6.54
C GLU A 221 46.08 -38.20 -7.71
N ARG A 222 45.62 -38.23 -8.96
CA ARG A 222 46.45 -38.14 -10.17
C ARG A 222 46.20 -36.92 -11.09
N PHE A 223 45.33 -35.98 -10.70
CA PHE A 223 44.98 -34.83 -11.55
C PHE A 223 45.17 -33.48 -10.84
N PRO A 224 46.34 -32.83 -11.01
CA PRO A 224 46.73 -31.68 -10.18
C PRO A 224 46.22 -30.30 -10.66
N HIS A 225 45.29 -30.22 -11.63
CA HIS A 225 44.98 -28.96 -12.35
C HIS A 225 43.52 -28.50 -12.31
N HIS A 226 42.70 -29.00 -11.37
CA HIS A 226 41.38 -28.40 -11.18
C HIS A 226 41.47 -27.10 -10.38
N ASP A 227 40.90 -26.02 -10.93
CA ASP A 227 40.77 -24.72 -10.26
C ASP A 227 39.73 -24.80 -9.13
N LEU A 228 40.12 -25.44 -8.04
CA LEU A 228 39.34 -25.56 -6.81
C LEU A 228 38.98 -24.19 -6.22
N LYS A 229 39.81 -23.15 -6.47
CA LYS A 229 39.56 -21.80 -5.95
C LYS A 229 38.32 -21.18 -6.58
N THR A 230 38.14 -21.33 -7.89
CA THR A 230 36.93 -20.84 -8.58
C THR A 230 35.66 -21.57 -8.10
N TYR A 231 35.78 -22.88 -7.80
CA TYR A 231 34.68 -23.65 -7.22
C TYR A 231 34.35 -23.20 -5.78
N GLU A 232 35.36 -23.02 -4.93
CA GLU A 232 35.21 -22.55 -3.55
C GLU A 232 34.61 -21.14 -3.49
N TYR A 233 35.03 -20.26 -4.41
CA TYR A 233 34.44 -18.92 -4.56
C TYR A 233 32.96 -19.01 -4.95
N SER A 234 32.62 -19.81 -5.96
CA SER A 234 31.23 -19.96 -6.42
C SER A 234 30.33 -20.55 -5.32
N GLN A 235 30.85 -21.52 -4.56
CA GLN A 235 30.17 -22.06 -3.39
C GLN A 235 29.93 -21.00 -2.31
N HIS A 236 30.92 -20.16 -2.03
CA HIS A 236 30.81 -19.11 -1.03
C HIS A 236 29.77 -18.04 -1.42
N GLU A 237 29.67 -17.68 -2.70
CA GLU A 237 28.63 -16.77 -3.18
C GLU A 237 27.23 -17.37 -3.05
N GLU A 238 27.04 -18.65 -3.39
CA GLU A 238 25.77 -19.35 -3.16
C GLU A 238 25.43 -19.46 -1.66
N GLN A 239 26.44 -19.60 -0.78
CA GLN A 239 26.25 -19.59 0.67
C GLN A 239 25.78 -18.21 1.18
N LYS A 240 26.35 -17.12 0.67
CA LYS A 240 25.87 -15.75 0.98
C LYS A 240 24.42 -15.57 0.52
N GLN A 241 24.09 -16.01 -0.69
CA GLN A 241 22.74 -15.92 -1.23
C GLN A 241 21.75 -16.73 -0.38
N LEU A 242 22.15 -17.92 0.07
CA LEU A 242 21.34 -18.73 0.98
C LEU A 242 21.05 -17.98 2.28
N THR A 243 22.07 -17.43 2.94
CA THR A 243 21.92 -16.67 4.19
C THR A 243 21.02 -15.45 4.01
N PHE A 244 21.15 -14.73 2.88
CA PHE A 244 20.26 -13.62 2.54
C PHE A 244 18.80 -14.06 2.43
N CYS A 245 18.52 -15.10 1.61
CA CYS A 245 17.16 -15.59 1.41
C CYS A 245 16.53 -16.13 2.70
N GLU A 246 17.30 -16.85 3.52
CA GLU A 246 16.82 -17.36 4.82
C GLU A 246 16.50 -16.23 5.79
N LYS A 247 17.31 -15.17 5.82
CA LYS A 247 17.05 -13.97 6.63
C LYS A 247 15.80 -13.23 6.17
N GLU A 248 15.61 -13.05 4.87
CA GLU A 248 14.41 -12.42 4.32
C GLU A 248 13.15 -13.24 4.60
N LEU A 249 13.20 -14.57 4.41
CA LEU A 249 12.07 -15.44 4.74
C LEU A 249 11.72 -15.38 6.24
N ALA A 250 12.73 -15.37 7.11
CA ALA A 250 12.53 -15.20 8.55
C ALA A 250 11.88 -13.85 8.89
N ARG A 251 12.30 -12.76 8.23
CA ARG A 251 11.71 -11.42 8.37
C ARG A 251 10.24 -11.41 7.95
N LEU A 252 9.89 -12.00 6.81
CA LEU A 252 8.50 -12.09 6.33
C LEU A 252 7.61 -12.98 7.22
N ASN A 253 8.20 -13.85 8.03
CA ASN A 253 7.48 -14.72 8.97
C ASN A 253 7.27 -14.10 10.36
N GLN A 254 7.96 -13.01 10.70
CA GLN A 254 7.61 -12.21 11.88
C GLN A 254 6.26 -11.54 11.60
N SER A 255 5.29 -11.73 12.52
CA SER A 255 3.88 -11.35 12.45
C SER A 255 3.51 -10.30 11.39
N ASN A 256 2.62 -10.67 10.47
CA ASN A 256 2.09 -9.85 9.37
C ASN A 256 3.13 -9.38 8.32
N GLY A 257 4.40 -9.82 8.43
CA GLY A 257 5.48 -9.40 7.54
C GLY A 257 5.79 -7.90 7.64
N HIS A 258 5.28 -7.22 8.67
CA HIS A 258 5.35 -5.78 8.78
C HIS A 258 6.00 -5.35 10.10
N GLU A 259 7.15 -4.69 10.01
CA GLU A 259 7.80 -4.06 11.17
C GLU A 259 6.99 -2.88 11.73
N LEU A 260 5.79 -2.57 11.24
CA LEU A 260 5.05 -1.37 11.62
C LEU A 260 4.07 -1.61 12.76
N ASN A 261 3.93 -0.61 13.62
CA ASN A 261 2.97 -0.58 14.72
C ASN A 261 1.73 0.22 14.30
N VAL A 262 0.57 -0.43 14.22
CA VAL A 262 -0.72 0.18 13.81
C VAL A 262 -1.05 1.42 14.63
N HIS A 263 -0.89 1.37 15.96
CA HIS A 263 -1.18 2.51 16.83
C HIS A 263 -0.25 3.67 16.55
N LYS A 264 1.05 3.40 16.31
CA LYS A 264 2.00 4.45 15.93
C LYS A 264 1.72 5.02 14.54
N LEU A 265 1.27 4.20 13.58
CA LEU A 265 0.87 4.68 12.25
C LEU A 265 -0.30 5.65 12.33
N ARG A 266 -1.34 5.32 13.11
CA ARG A 266 -2.45 6.23 13.39
C ARG A 266 -1.97 7.51 14.09
N GLU A 267 -1.05 7.40 15.05
CA GLU A 267 -0.43 8.55 15.70
C GLU A 267 0.29 9.47 14.69
N GLN A 268 1.03 8.88 13.74
CA GLN A 268 1.73 9.62 12.70
C GLN A 268 0.81 10.29 11.69
N ALA A 269 -0.38 9.74 11.43
CA ALA A 269 -1.40 10.41 10.62
C ALA A 269 -1.76 11.79 11.20
N TYR A 270 -1.93 11.87 12.53
CA TYR A 270 -2.18 13.14 13.21
C TYR A 270 -0.98 14.08 13.16
N PHE A 271 0.25 13.56 13.32
CA PHE A 271 1.46 14.38 13.20
C PHE A 271 1.60 15.00 11.81
N ALA A 272 1.26 14.24 10.77
CA ALA A 272 1.30 14.71 9.39
C ALA A 272 0.27 15.82 9.13
N ILE A 273 -0.96 15.69 9.65
CA ILE A 273 -1.97 16.77 9.56
C ILE A 273 -1.50 18.03 10.29
N LEU A 274 -0.98 17.88 11.52
CA LEU A 274 -0.47 19.01 12.32
C LEU A 274 0.69 19.71 11.59
N PHE A 275 1.59 18.93 10.99
CA PHE A 275 2.68 19.47 10.17
C PHE A 275 2.18 20.22 8.93
N CYS A 276 1.23 19.66 8.19
CA CYS A 276 0.60 20.35 7.05
C CYS A 276 0.03 21.71 7.49
N ALA A 277 -0.67 21.76 8.62
CA ALA A 277 -1.20 23.00 9.18
C ALA A 277 -0.10 24.03 9.51
N GLU A 278 1.01 23.60 10.10
CA GLU A 278 2.14 24.49 10.42
C GLU A 278 2.91 24.98 9.19
N THR A 279 3.04 24.14 8.15
CA THR A 279 3.64 24.54 6.86
C THR A 279 2.84 25.64 6.18
N LEU A 280 1.51 25.62 6.34
CA LEU A 280 0.58 26.62 5.81
C LEU A 280 0.39 27.85 6.73
N GLY A 281 1.15 27.92 7.83
CA GLY A 281 1.22 29.11 8.68
C GLY A 281 0.32 29.10 9.91
N LEU A 282 -0.38 28.00 10.23
CA LEU A 282 -1.02 27.88 11.54
C LEU A 282 0.03 27.65 12.61
N SER A 283 -0.17 28.26 13.77
CA SER A 283 0.66 28.05 14.96
C SER A 283 -0.22 28.02 16.18
N ALA A 284 0.16 27.23 17.19
CA ALA A 284 -0.54 27.27 18.46
C ALA A 284 -0.45 28.68 19.09
N PRO A 285 -1.50 29.14 19.79
CA PRO A 285 -1.49 30.45 20.42
C PRO A 285 -0.43 30.53 21.52
N ASN A 286 0.27 31.67 21.61
CA ASN A 286 1.30 31.93 22.62
C ASN A 286 0.75 32.04 24.06
N GLN A 287 -0.56 32.12 24.24
CA GLN A 287 -1.21 32.20 25.55
C GLN A 287 -2.37 31.20 25.61
N ARG A 288 -2.60 30.61 26.80
CA ARG A 288 -3.77 29.76 27.08
C ARG A 288 -5.05 30.59 26.97
N LYS A 289 -5.55 30.74 25.75
CA LYS A 289 -6.94 31.08 25.46
C LYS A 289 -7.46 29.96 24.57
N TYR A 290 -8.66 29.51 24.90
CA TYR A 290 -9.47 28.58 24.12
C TYR A 290 -9.24 28.73 22.60
N GLY A 291 -9.14 27.61 21.89
CA GLY A 291 -8.98 27.57 20.43
C GLY A 291 -7.55 27.41 19.96
N ASN A 292 -6.93 26.25 20.25
CA ASN A 292 -5.70 25.86 19.55
C ASN A 292 -6.07 25.51 18.10
N PRO A 293 -5.65 26.31 17.09
CA PRO A 293 -6.06 26.10 15.71
C PRO A 293 -5.56 24.76 15.17
N LEU A 294 -4.42 24.25 15.66
CA LEU A 294 -3.91 22.94 15.26
C LEU A 294 -4.79 21.80 15.78
N LEU A 295 -5.39 21.94 16.97
CA LEU A 295 -6.40 20.98 17.45
C LEU A 295 -7.71 21.11 16.67
N THR A 296 -8.08 22.33 16.25
CA THR A 296 -9.25 22.55 15.40
C THR A 296 -9.06 21.88 14.03
N VAL A 297 -7.88 21.96 13.41
CA VAL A 297 -7.58 21.22 12.16
C VAL A 297 -7.84 19.72 12.35
N LEU A 298 -7.33 19.13 13.45
CA LEU A 298 -7.55 17.71 13.71
C LEU A 298 -9.04 17.38 13.86
N LYS A 299 -9.83 18.23 14.54
CA LYS A 299 -11.28 18.01 14.67
C LYS A 299 -11.98 18.02 13.30
N VAL A 300 -11.67 19.00 12.46
CA VAL A 300 -12.24 19.13 11.10
C VAL A 300 -11.85 17.92 10.24
N MET A 301 -10.57 17.53 10.25
CA MET A 301 -10.06 16.36 9.51
C MET A 301 -10.56 15.01 10.02
N LEU A 302 -11.17 14.97 11.21
CA LEU A 302 -11.78 13.76 11.78
C LEU A 302 -13.31 13.82 11.73
N ASN A 303 -13.88 14.91 11.23
CA ASN A 303 -15.31 15.15 11.20
C ASN A 303 -15.97 14.96 12.58
N ILE A 304 -15.31 15.45 13.64
CA ILE A 304 -15.80 15.33 15.02
C ILE A 304 -16.88 16.37 15.25
N ASN A 305 -18.11 15.91 15.49
CA ASN A 305 -19.25 16.78 15.75
C ASN A 305 -19.35 17.16 17.24
N GLU A 306 -19.77 18.39 17.55
CA GLU A 306 -19.94 18.84 18.94
C GLU A 306 -21.13 18.15 19.66
N GLU A 307 -21.91 17.32 18.95
CA GLU A 307 -23.00 16.50 19.50
C GLU A 307 -22.57 15.05 19.84
N GLU A 308 -21.30 14.69 19.63
CA GLU A 308 -20.81 13.35 19.92
C GLU A 308 -20.84 13.03 21.43
N LYS A 309 -21.38 11.87 21.78
CA LYS A 309 -21.52 11.43 23.19
C LYS A 309 -20.20 11.34 23.95
N ASP A 310 -19.08 11.17 23.25
CA ASP A 310 -17.72 11.03 23.82
C ASP A 310 -16.81 12.23 23.53
N LEU A 311 -17.38 13.38 23.17
CA LEU A 311 -16.62 14.55 22.73
C LEU A 311 -15.52 14.99 23.71
N GLU A 312 -15.75 14.90 25.01
CA GLU A 312 -14.75 15.29 26.01
C GLU A 312 -13.55 14.32 26.04
N ASN A 313 -13.81 13.01 25.94
CA ASN A 313 -12.77 11.99 25.83
C ASN A 313 -11.96 12.17 24.54
N ILE A 314 -12.64 12.49 23.44
CA ILE A 314 -12.00 12.79 22.16
C ILE A 314 -11.13 14.05 22.26
N LYS A 315 -11.62 15.13 22.87
CA LYS A 315 -10.85 16.37 23.14
C LYS A 315 -9.60 16.08 23.97
N ILE A 316 -9.68 15.22 24.98
CA ILE A 316 -8.52 14.79 25.79
C ILE A 316 -7.52 14.01 24.93
N CYS A 317 -7.99 13.04 24.14
CA CYS A 317 -7.14 12.23 23.26
C CYS A 317 -6.37 13.10 22.25
N LEU A 318 -7.06 14.01 21.55
CA LEU A 318 -6.44 14.93 20.60
C LEU A 318 -5.43 15.85 21.28
N SER A 319 -5.73 16.32 22.49
CA SER A 319 -4.80 17.12 23.28
C SER A 319 -3.52 16.35 23.64
N GLN A 320 -3.64 15.07 24.01
CA GLN A 320 -2.48 14.21 24.29
C GLN A 320 -1.63 13.98 23.03
N ILE A 321 -2.27 13.71 21.88
CA ILE A 321 -1.59 13.57 20.58
C ILE A 321 -0.82 14.84 20.23
N TYR A 322 -1.45 16.01 20.38
CA TYR A 322 -0.79 17.29 20.15
C TYR A 322 0.43 17.49 21.07
N GLN A 323 0.34 17.11 22.35
CA GLN A 323 1.49 17.19 23.25
C GLN A 323 2.65 16.26 22.83
N LYS A 324 2.34 15.05 22.35
CA LYS A 324 3.35 14.15 21.78
C LYS A 324 4.02 14.77 20.55
N TYR A 325 3.23 15.37 19.66
CA TYR A 325 3.74 16.07 18.48
C TYR A 325 4.68 17.24 18.84
N VAL A 326 4.30 18.05 19.82
CA VAL A 326 5.14 19.16 20.32
C VAL A 326 6.46 18.66 20.90
N ARG A 327 6.47 17.52 21.59
CA ARG A 327 7.72 16.90 22.09
C ARG A 327 8.55 16.34 20.94
N PHE A 328 7.92 15.66 19.99
CA PHE A 328 8.58 15.08 18.82
C PHE A 328 9.37 16.13 18.04
N LYS A 329 8.74 17.25 17.65
CA LYS A 329 9.43 18.30 16.88
C LYS A 329 10.51 19.07 17.65
N LYS A 330 10.59 18.89 18.97
CA LYS A 330 11.64 19.45 19.84
C LYS A 330 12.73 18.44 20.18
N SER A 331 12.62 17.19 19.73
CA SER A 331 13.58 16.14 20.05
C SER A 331 14.92 16.34 19.32
N ASP A 332 15.99 15.91 19.98
CA ASP A 332 17.35 15.97 19.43
C ASP A 332 17.43 15.17 18.13
N GLY A 333 18.02 15.76 17.09
CA GLY A 333 18.08 15.19 15.74
C GLY A 333 16.84 15.40 14.88
N VAL A 334 15.70 15.82 15.44
CA VAL A 334 14.48 16.16 14.68
C VAL A 334 14.30 17.66 14.53
N ARG A 335 14.57 18.45 15.59
CA ARG A 335 14.28 19.88 15.64
C ARG A 335 14.81 20.65 14.43
N ASP A 336 16.11 20.52 14.15
CA ASP A 336 16.76 21.32 13.11
C ASP A 336 16.24 20.97 11.71
N VAL A 337 15.94 19.68 11.46
CA VAL A 337 15.34 19.22 10.19
C VAL A 337 13.90 19.71 10.07
N TYR A 338 13.12 19.62 11.15
CA TYR A 338 11.75 20.10 11.19
C TYR A 338 11.67 21.62 10.90
N GLU A 339 12.53 22.41 11.55
CA GLU A 339 12.59 23.86 11.36
C GLU A 339 13.01 24.23 9.93
N ASP A 340 13.98 23.52 9.34
CA ASP A 340 14.37 23.68 7.93
C ASP A 340 13.20 23.40 6.98
N LEU A 341 12.44 22.33 7.21
CA LEU A 341 11.25 22.00 6.41
C LEU A 341 10.17 23.08 6.50
N ILE A 342 9.91 23.63 7.70
CA ILE A 342 8.97 24.74 7.88
C ILE A 342 9.46 26.00 7.18
N CYS A 343 10.75 26.33 7.27
CA CYS A 343 11.35 27.47 6.58
C CYS A 343 11.23 27.35 5.06
N LYS A 344 11.53 26.16 4.50
CA LYS A 344 11.38 25.88 3.07
C LYS A 344 9.94 26.02 2.59
N ALA A 345 8.97 25.54 3.38
CA ALA A 345 7.54 25.67 3.06
C ALA A 345 7.13 27.14 2.99
N ARG A 346 7.55 27.94 3.99
CA ARG A 346 7.20 29.37 4.08
C ARG A 346 7.91 30.24 3.06
N ALA A 347 9.08 29.83 2.59
CA ALA A 347 9.80 30.52 1.53
C ALA A 347 9.11 30.38 0.16
N ASN A 348 8.33 29.32 -0.05
CA ASN A 348 7.62 29.05 -1.31
C ASN A 348 6.18 28.57 -1.05
N PRO A 349 5.33 29.41 -0.43
CA PRO A 349 4.02 28.99 0.09
C PRO A 349 3.07 28.50 -1.01
N ASP A 350 3.20 29.02 -2.24
CA ASP A 350 2.32 28.68 -3.37
C ASP A 350 2.87 27.56 -4.27
N CYS A 351 4.02 26.97 -3.93
CA CYS A 351 4.65 25.94 -4.75
C CYS A 351 4.25 24.53 -4.28
N TYR A 352 3.23 23.95 -4.94
CA TYR A 352 2.77 22.60 -4.65
C TYR A 352 3.88 21.54 -4.70
N VAL A 353 4.76 21.60 -5.70
CA VAL A 353 5.89 20.64 -5.82
C VAL A 353 6.79 20.72 -4.59
N THR A 354 7.04 21.93 -4.10
CA THR A 354 7.82 22.16 -2.88
C THR A 354 7.09 21.59 -1.66
N LEU A 355 5.80 21.87 -1.48
CA LEU A 355 5.02 21.34 -0.37
C LEU A 355 4.88 19.81 -0.39
N SER A 356 4.73 19.21 -1.56
CA SER A 356 4.68 17.76 -1.73
C SER A 356 6.02 17.10 -1.37
N ASN A 357 7.13 17.67 -1.85
CA ASN A 357 8.48 17.22 -1.47
C ASN A 357 8.72 17.36 0.04
N ILE A 358 8.32 18.48 0.63
CA ILE A 358 8.44 18.71 2.09
C ILE A 358 7.63 17.68 2.88
N ASN A 359 6.41 17.37 2.46
CA ASN A 359 5.61 16.33 3.10
C ASN A 359 6.25 14.94 2.96
N ARG A 360 6.84 14.62 1.81
CA ARG A 360 7.59 13.38 1.62
C ARG A 360 8.79 13.32 2.57
N ASP A 361 9.56 14.39 2.69
CA ASP A 361 10.74 14.45 3.57
C ASP A 361 10.32 14.34 5.04
N PHE A 362 9.21 14.97 5.43
CA PHE A 362 8.62 14.80 6.76
C PHE A 362 8.15 13.36 7.01
N ARG A 363 7.54 12.69 6.03
CA ARG A 363 7.15 11.27 6.14
C ARG A 363 8.36 10.38 6.42
N SER A 364 9.51 10.66 5.81
CA SER A 364 10.76 9.95 6.08
C SER A 364 11.25 10.13 7.52
N LEU A 365 11.00 11.27 8.17
CA LEU A 365 11.29 11.47 9.60
C LEU A 365 10.36 10.65 10.51
N LEU A 366 9.09 10.47 10.11
CA LEU A 366 8.11 9.71 10.89
C LEU A 366 8.27 8.19 10.74
N LEU A 367 8.78 7.71 9.61
CA LEU A 367 8.88 6.28 9.30
C LEU A 367 9.64 5.48 10.39
N PRO A 368 10.82 5.88 10.88
CA PRO A 368 11.50 5.16 11.97
C PRO A 368 10.66 5.04 13.24
N LEU A 369 9.81 6.04 13.52
CA LEU A 369 8.94 6.04 14.70
C LEU A 369 7.82 5.02 14.58
N THR A 370 7.38 4.73 13.35
CA THR A 370 6.30 3.77 13.09
C THR A 370 6.72 2.31 13.27
N LEU A 371 8.02 2.04 13.39
CA LEU A 371 8.53 0.69 13.59
C LEU A 371 8.20 0.13 14.99
N GLN A 372 7.90 -1.16 15.05
CA GLN A 372 7.82 -1.94 16.27
C GLN A 372 9.23 -2.03 16.87
N PRO A 373 9.36 -1.87 18.19
CA PRO A 373 10.64 -2.14 18.84
C PRO A 373 11.02 -3.60 18.56
N LYS A 374 12.24 -3.83 18.06
CA LYS A 374 12.77 -5.18 17.89
C LYS A 374 12.79 -5.83 19.26
N ILE A 375 11.90 -6.80 19.49
CA ILE A 375 12.04 -7.69 20.63
C ILE A 375 13.30 -8.50 20.34
N SER A 376 14.39 -8.21 21.07
CA SER A 376 15.52 -9.12 21.12
C SER A 376 15.01 -10.41 21.73
N ILE A 377 14.78 -11.43 20.91
CA ILE A 377 14.64 -12.81 21.37
C ILE A 377 16.05 -13.23 21.83
N ASN A 378 16.42 -12.73 23.00
CA ASN A 378 17.58 -13.09 23.82
C ASN A 378 17.33 -12.40 25.17
N SER A 379 16.33 -12.88 25.88
CA SER A 379 16.30 -12.83 27.34
C SER A 379 16.06 -14.27 27.77
N ASP A 380 17.08 -14.84 28.40
CA ASP A 380 17.17 -16.20 28.92
C ASP A 380 15.85 -16.73 29.51
N PRO A 381 15.49 -18.00 29.28
CA PRO A 381 14.57 -18.72 30.14
C PRO A 381 15.35 -19.21 31.38
N ALA A 382 15.89 -18.28 32.18
CA ALA A 382 16.46 -18.58 33.48
C ALA A 382 16.77 -17.28 34.23
N LEU A 383 15.85 -16.86 35.11
CA LEU A 383 16.13 -16.44 36.50
C LEU A 383 14.81 -16.31 37.26
#